data_AF-A0A6P0HPH2-F1
#
_entry.id   AF-A0A6P0HPH2-F1
#
_cell.length_a   1.000
_cell.length_b   1.000
_cell.length_c   1.000
_cell.angle_alpha   90.00
_cell.angle_beta   90.00
_cell.angle_gamma   90.00
#
_symmetry.space_group_name_H-M   'P 1'
#
loop_
_entity.id
_entity.type
_entity.pdbx_description
1 polymer ?
#
loop_
_entity_poly.entity_id
_entity_poly.type
_entity_poly.pdbx_seq_one_letter_code
_entity_poly.pdbx_strand_id
1 'polypeptide(L)'
;MHDERPTWLREPCPHWCAAEHRQEDHPDDRVHRGASATLAGFIAHGAVPTEFEEEPAHLVVQVMRPVGGATTWVEVSEAEGARHRLTVTLATARDLGRLLTRIAPR
;
A
#
# COMPACT_ATOMS: atom_id res chain seq x y z
N MET A 1 -6.23 1.92 29.06
CA MET A 1 -7.25 1.56 28.06
C MET A 1 -8.01 2.83 27.71
N HIS A 2 -7.54 3.59 26.72
CA HIS A 2 -8.42 4.54 26.03
C HIS A 2 -8.76 3.88 24.69
N ASP A 3 -9.82 3.08 24.74
CA ASP A 3 -10.48 2.44 23.60
C ASP A 3 -11.45 3.45 22.93
N GLU A 4 -11.08 4.73 22.96
CA GLU A 4 -11.95 5.83 22.60
C GLU A 4 -11.61 6.29 21.18
N ARG A 5 -12.55 6.05 20.28
CA ARG A 5 -12.45 6.42 18.87
C ARG A 5 -12.12 7.92 18.75
N PRO A 6 -11.07 8.31 18.00
CA PRO A 6 -10.73 9.72 17.79
C PRO A 6 -11.90 10.53 17.24
N THR A 7 -12.05 11.76 17.73
CA THR A 7 -13.13 12.68 17.33
C THR A 7 -13.12 13.04 15.84
N TRP A 8 -11.95 12.97 15.20
CA TRP A 8 -11.79 13.21 13.77
C TRP A 8 -12.22 12.00 12.92
N LEU A 9 -12.24 10.78 13.47
CA LEU A 9 -12.63 9.58 12.75
C LEU A 9 -14.15 9.48 12.72
N ARG A 10 -14.80 10.13 11.73
CA ARG A 10 -16.26 10.22 11.63
C ARG A 10 -16.95 9.02 10.97
N GLU A 11 -16.18 8.18 10.28
CA GLU A 11 -16.64 6.94 9.65
C GLU A 11 -16.13 5.69 10.38
N PRO A 12 -16.84 4.55 10.32
CA PRO A 12 -16.30 3.29 10.82
C PRO A 12 -15.07 2.88 10.01
N CYS A 13 -14.11 2.21 10.65
CA CYS A 13 -12.99 1.59 9.95
C CYS A 13 -13.52 0.52 8.97
N PRO A 14 -13.04 0.50 7.72
CA PRO A 14 -13.23 -0.64 6.84
C PRO A 14 -12.72 -1.93 7.49
N HIS A 15 -13.34 -3.07 7.19
CA HIS A 15 -12.95 -4.37 7.77
C HIS A 15 -11.49 -4.77 7.50
N TRP A 16 -10.84 -4.16 6.51
CA TRP A 16 -9.44 -4.40 6.16
C TRP A 16 -8.47 -3.44 6.86
N CYS A 17 -8.96 -2.40 7.53
CA CYS A 17 -8.11 -1.43 8.22
C CYS A 17 -7.47 -2.08 9.46
N ALA A 18 -6.14 -2.00 9.55
CA ALA A 18 -5.32 -2.46 10.66
C ALA A 18 -4.54 -1.30 11.32
N ALA A 19 -4.84 -0.05 10.92
CA ALA A 19 -4.22 1.12 11.49
C ALA A 19 -4.71 1.37 12.92
N GLU A 20 -3.79 1.75 13.81
CA GLU A 20 -4.16 2.34 15.10
C GLU A 20 -4.38 3.84 14.90
N HIS A 21 -5.60 4.29 15.17
CA HIS A 21 -5.97 5.70 15.04
C HIS A 21 -5.93 6.38 16.40
N ARG A 22 -5.15 7.45 16.51
CA ARG A 22 -5.01 8.23 17.75
C ARG A 22 -5.57 9.63 17.58
N GLN A 23 -6.02 10.23 18.68
CA GLN A 23 -6.56 11.59 18.67
C GLN A 23 -5.52 12.62 18.21
N GLU A 24 -4.24 12.35 18.49
CA GLU A 24 -3.09 13.18 18.19
C GLU A 24 -2.54 13.00 16.77
N ASP A 25 -3.08 12.08 15.97
CA ASP A 25 -2.62 11.85 14.60
C ASP A 25 -2.67 13.15 13.79
N HIS A 26 -1.53 13.47 13.17
CA HIS A 26 -1.41 14.61 12.27
C HIS A 26 -2.45 14.48 11.14
N PRO A 27 -3.06 15.57 10.64
CA PRO A 27 -4.05 15.50 9.58
C PRO A 27 -3.64 14.65 8.36
N ASP A 28 -2.36 14.69 7.98
CA ASP A 28 -1.83 13.93 6.84
C ASP A 28 -1.72 12.41 7.11
N ASP A 29 -1.64 12.01 8.38
CA ASP A 29 -1.55 10.61 8.81
C ASP A 29 -2.93 9.96 9.01
N ARG A 30 -4.03 10.73 8.84
CA ARG A 30 -5.41 10.26 9.01
C ARG A 30 -5.86 9.44 7.81
N VAL A 31 -5.35 8.23 7.73
CA VAL A 31 -5.59 7.28 6.64
C VAL A 31 -5.92 5.90 7.21
N HIS A 32 -6.93 5.25 6.66
CA HIS A 32 -7.11 3.81 6.84
C HIS A 32 -5.98 3.09 6.13
N ARG A 33 -5.27 2.22 6.84
CA ARG A 33 -4.16 1.41 6.32
C ARG A 33 -4.42 -0.05 6.65
N GLY A 34 -4.36 -0.92 5.66
CA GLY A 34 -4.43 -2.37 5.85
C GLY A 34 -3.13 -2.95 6.39
N ALA A 35 -3.15 -4.22 6.77
CA ALA A 35 -1.92 -4.93 7.12
C ALA A 35 -0.92 -4.87 5.95
N SER A 36 0.34 -4.57 6.26
CA SER A 36 1.40 -4.58 5.26
C SER A 36 1.88 -6.00 4.98
N ALA A 37 2.19 -6.28 3.73
CA ALA A 37 2.91 -7.48 3.32
C ALA A 37 4.28 -7.08 2.76
N THR A 38 5.33 -7.78 3.18
CA THR A 38 6.68 -7.58 2.66
C THR A 38 7.01 -8.70 1.67
N LEU A 39 7.51 -8.34 0.50
CA LEU A 39 7.93 -9.25 -0.56
C LEU A 39 9.38 -8.98 -0.92
N ALA A 40 10.15 -10.04 -1.19
CA ALA A 40 11.44 -9.89 -1.85
C ALA A 40 11.21 -9.63 -3.35
N GLY A 41 11.98 -8.71 -3.93
CA GLY A 41 11.92 -8.39 -5.34
C GLY A 41 13.16 -7.65 -5.80
N PHE A 42 13.08 -7.05 -6.99
CA PHE A 42 14.14 -6.24 -7.57
C PHE A 42 13.55 -4.93 -8.09
N ILE A 43 14.30 -3.84 -7.96
CA ILE A 43 14.07 -2.61 -8.70
C ILE A 43 14.91 -2.68 -9.96
N ALA A 44 14.26 -2.59 -11.12
CA ALA A 44 14.95 -2.54 -12.40
C ALA A 44 15.17 -1.08 -12.81
N HIS A 45 16.41 -0.73 -13.10
CA HIS A 45 16.78 0.59 -13.64
C HIS A 45 17.04 0.50 -15.14
N GLY A 46 16.56 1.49 -15.90
CA GLY A 46 16.78 1.58 -17.36
C GLY A 46 15.51 1.45 -18.19
N ALA A 47 15.57 1.94 -19.44
CA ALA A 47 14.41 2.01 -20.34
C ALA A 47 14.26 0.78 -21.26
N VAL A 48 15.26 -0.10 -21.33
CA VAL A 48 15.33 -1.21 -22.31
C VAL A 48 15.54 -2.55 -21.61
N PRO A 49 14.79 -3.61 -21.97
CA PRO A 49 14.78 -4.87 -21.23
C PRO A 49 16.08 -5.69 -21.13
N THR A 50 17.11 -5.32 -21.88
CA THR A 50 18.36 -6.09 -22.00
C THR A 50 19.51 -5.56 -21.15
N GLU A 51 19.34 -4.41 -20.49
CA GLU A 51 20.38 -3.73 -19.71
C GLU A 51 19.87 -3.35 -18.31
N PHE A 52 18.93 -4.12 -17.75
CA PHE A 52 18.46 -3.84 -16.40
C PHE A 52 19.58 -4.12 -15.39
N GLU A 53 20.03 -3.07 -14.72
CA GLU A 53 20.65 -3.21 -13.43
C GLU A 53 19.52 -3.49 -12.42
N GLU A 54 19.49 -4.71 -11.93
CA GLU A 54 18.53 -5.16 -10.92
C GLU A 54 19.11 -4.96 -9.53
N GLU A 55 18.49 -4.10 -8.74
CA GLU A 55 18.85 -3.89 -7.34
C GLU A 55 17.89 -4.71 -6.45
N PRO A 56 18.38 -5.67 -5.65
CA PRO A 56 17.55 -6.40 -4.70
C PRO A 56 16.86 -5.45 -3.72
N ALA A 57 15.56 -5.64 -3.51
CA ALA A 57 14.77 -4.78 -2.65
C ALA A 57 13.71 -5.58 -1.86
N HIS A 58 13.37 -5.04 -0.69
CA HIS A 58 12.17 -5.45 0.05
C HIS A 58 11.04 -4.49 -0.32
N LEU A 59 9.96 -5.04 -0.88
CA LEU A 59 8.79 -4.29 -1.30
C LEU A 59 7.70 -4.43 -0.24
N VAL A 60 7.12 -3.31 0.19
CA VAL A 60 5.97 -3.25 1.07
C VAL A 60 4.72 -3.01 0.25
N VAL A 61 3.72 -3.87 0.42
CA VAL A 61 2.40 -3.76 -0.21
C VAL A 61 1.37 -3.44 0.85
N GLN A 62 0.57 -2.39 0.65
CA GLN A 62 -0.46 -1.96 1.58
C GLN A 62 -1.69 -1.36 0.89
N VAL A 63 -2.88 -1.62 1.44
CA VAL A 63 -4.13 -0.97 1.03
C VAL A 63 -4.32 0.29 1.87
N MET A 64 -4.72 1.38 1.23
CA MET A 64 -4.80 2.71 1.86
C MET A 64 -6.07 3.44 1.43
N ARG A 65 -6.64 4.26 2.32
CA ARG A 65 -7.73 5.21 2.01
C ARG A 65 -7.68 6.40 2.98
N PRO A 66 -7.82 7.66 2.56
CA PRO A 66 -7.91 8.79 3.48
C PRO A 66 -9.19 8.66 4.31
N VAL A 67 -9.14 9.11 5.56
CA VAL A 67 -10.33 9.15 6.40
C VAL A 67 -11.31 10.18 5.84
N GLY A 68 -12.55 9.75 5.60
CA GLY A 68 -13.56 10.56 4.90
C GLY A 68 -13.35 10.66 3.38
N GLY A 69 -12.32 9.99 2.84
CA GLY A 69 -12.07 9.87 1.41
C GLY A 69 -12.81 8.68 0.79
N ALA A 70 -13.21 8.81 -0.47
CA ALA A 70 -13.88 7.72 -1.21
C ALA A 70 -12.89 6.77 -1.91
N THR A 71 -11.67 7.22 -2.19
CA THR A 71 -10.73 6.49 -3.04
C THR A 71 -9.82 5.57 -2.23
N THR A 72 -9.96 4.26 -2.45
CA THR A 72 -9.03 3.24 -1.94
C THR A 72 -7.97 2.90 -2.99
N TRP A 73 -6.70 2.86 -2.59
CA TRP A 73 -5.59 2.45 -3.43
C TRP A 73 -4.75 1.35 -2.78
N VAL A 74 -3.94 0.69 -3.60
CA VAL A 74 -2.84 -0.17 -3.17
C VAL A 74 -1.56 0.55 -3.50
N GLU A 75 -0.67 0.62 -2.52
CA GLU A 75 0.69 1.12 -2.67
C GLU A 75 1.65 -0.07 -2.64
N VAL A 76 2.61 -0.07 -3.56
CA VAL A 76 3.82 -0.90 -3.53
C VAL A 76 5.01 0.04 -3.48
N SER A 77 5.80 -0.03 -2.42
CA SER A 77 6.98 0.82 -2.25
C SER A 77 8.16 0.02 -1.71
N GLU A 78 9.36 0.56 -1.84
CA GLU A 78 10.50 0.03 -1.10
C GLU A 78 10.27 0.17 0.42
N ALA A 79 10.71 -0.82 1.19
CA ALA A 79 10.66 -0.80 2.65
C ALA A 79 11.54 0.30 3.26
N GLU A 80 12.69 0.57 2.62
CA GLU A 80 13.66 1.56 3.06
C GLU A 80 13.73 2.71 2.05
N GLY A 81 13.75 3.95 2.54
CA GLY A 81 13.88 5.16 1.72
C GLY A 81 12.68 5.50 0.81
N ALA A 82 11.83 4.53 0.45
CA ALA A 82 10.63 4.67 -0.37
C ALA A 82 10.84 5.52 -1.65
N ARG A 83 12.01 5.37 -2.30
CA ARG A 83 12.36 6.16 -3.50
C ARG A 83 11.46 5.79 -4.67
N HIS A 84 11.19 4.50 -4.83
CA HIS A 84 10.29 3.97 -5.83
C HIS A 84 8.96 3.59 -5.19
N ARG A 85 7.89 4.03 -5.84
CA ARG A 85 6.52 3.78 -5.41
C ARG A 85 5.60 3.65 -6.62
N LEU A 86 4.82 2.58 -6.60
CA LEU A 86 3.68 2.38 -7.48
C LEU A 86 2.40 2.48 -6.66
N THR A 87 1.54 3.42 -7.02
CA THR A 87 0.20 3.55 -6.45
C THR A 87 -0.83 3.26 -7.52
N VAL A 88 -1.74 2.32 -7.23
CA VAL A 88 -2.80 1.92 -8.15
C VAL A 88 -4.14 1.89 -7.43
N THR A 89 -5.23 2.13 -8.16
CA THR A 89 -6.58 1.97 -7.60
C THR A 89 -6.82 0.52 -7.17
N LEU A 90 -7.75 0.30 -6.24
CA LEU A 90 -8.12 -1.07 -5.84
C LEU A 90 -8.66 -1.91 -7.02
N ALA A 91 -9.31 -1.29 -8.00
CA ALA A 91 -9.76 -1.98 -9.21
C ALA A 91 -8.57 -2.48 -10.05
N THR A 92 -7.62 -1.57 -10.33
CA THR A 92 -6.38 -1.89 -11.05
C THR A 92 -5.55 -2.96 -10.34
N ALA A 93 -5.45 -2.90 -9.00
CA ALA A 93 -4.74 -3.91 -8.21
C ALA A 93 -5.36 -5.31 -8.36
N ARG A 94 -6.70 -5.41 -8.39
CA ARG A 94 -7.39 -6.69 -8.62
C ARG A 94 -7.13 -7.25 -10.01
N ASP A 95 -7.16 -6.38 -11.03
CA ASP A 95 -6.89 -6.80 -12.40
C ASP A 95 -5.43 -7.23 -12.59
N LEU A 96 -4.49 -6.52 -11.94
CA LEU A 96 -3.09 -6.93 -11.87
C LEU A 96 -2.93 -8.30 -11.20
N GLY A 97 -3.53 -8.51 -10.02
CA GLY A 97 -3.48 -9.80 -9.32
C GLY A 97 -3.99 -10.95 -10.20
N ARG A 98 -5.13 -10.76 -10.88
CA ARG A 98 -5.67 -11.75 -11.83
C ARG A 98 -4.76 -12.00 -13.03
N LEU A 99 -4.08 -10.97 -13.52
CA LEU A 99 -3.11 -11.13 -14.62
C LEU A 99 -1.90 -11.94 -14.15
N LEU A 100 -1.33 -11.59 -13.00
CA LEU A 100 -0.17 -12.28 -12.41
C LEU A 100 -0.46 -13.78 -12.20
N THR A 101 -1.61 -14.14 -11.64
CA THR A 101 -2.00 -15.55 -11.45
C THR A 101 -2.16 -16.31 -12.77
N ARG A 102 -2.46 -15.63 -13.88
CA ARG A 102 -2.59 -16.27 -15.20
C ARG A 102 -1.25 -16.50 -15.89
N ILE A 103 -0.28 -15.61 -15.68
CA ILE A 103 1.01 -15.65 -16.39
C ILE A 103 2.12 -16.32 -15.57
N ALA A 104 1.97 -16.43 -14.26
CA ALA A 104 2.91 -17.15 -13.42
C ALA A 104 2.85 -18.65 -13.75
N PRO A 105 3.98 -19.28 -14.15
CA PRO A 105 4.04 -20.72 -14.31
C PRO A 105 3.75 -21.41 -12.97
N ARG A 106 3.11 -22.58 -13.02
CA ARG A 106 2.82 -23.41 -11.84
C ARG A 106 4.09 -23.98 -11.23
#